data_AF-A0A5C1E936-F1
#
_entry.id   AF-A0A5C1E936-F1
#
_cell.length_a   1.000
_cell.length_b   1.000
_cell.length_c   1.000
_cell.angle_alpha   90.00
_cell.angle_beta   90.00
_cell.angle_gamma   90.00
#
_symmetry.space_group_name_H-M   'P 1'
#
loop_
_entity.id
_entity.type
_entity.pdbx_description
1 polymer ?
#
loop_
_entity_poly.entity_id
_entity_poly.type
_entity_poly.pdbx_seq_one_letter_code
_entity_poly.pdbx_strand_id
1 'polypeptide(L)'
;MTTKKSTTLLVFEAVQDLHAMEQVVTRETLAEHTGLKLTVIDDRIAILVDDGAVLRVQRGVFVPAPEHPPARPISKTILPGGAVKIEIGDDVLTLTPRESRMLGELTAGAGQQYAAVEAGHQAAVVNAELALKVKQLQRRLVLLEGGGPPEQLGLLDVTQGAPGGAN
;
A
#
# COMPACT_ATOMS: atom_id res chain seq x y z
N MET A 1 -6.86 -21.14 40.36
CA MET A 1 -6.67 -19.67 40.33
C MET A 1 -7.00 -19.21 38.91
N THR A 2 -8.15 -18.58 38.70
CA THR A 2 -8.61 -18.15 37.38
C THR A 2 -7.87 -16.86 37.02
N THR A 3 -6.87 -16.94 36.14
CA THR A 3 -6.18 -15.78 35.60
C THR A 3 -7.18 -14.92 34.85
N LYS A 4 -7.43 -13.71 35.37
CA LYS A 4 -8.36 -12.75 34.74
C LYS A 4 -7.78 -12.40 33.37
N LYS A 5 -8.41 -12.87 32.27
CA LYS A 5 -8.01 -12.51 30.91
C LYS A 5 -7.95 -10.98 30.79
N SER A 6 -6.90 -10.47 30.14
CA SER A 6 -6.75 -9.04 29.89
C SER A 6 -7.93 -8.54 29.05
N THR A 7 -8.44 -7.35 29.35
CA THR A 7 -9.54 -6.74 28.59
C THR A 7 -9.16 -6.54 27.12
N THR A 8 -7.89 -6.29 26.80
CA THR A 8 -7.40 -6.22 25.42
C THR A 8 -7.55 -7.56 24.70
N LEU A 9 -7.20 -8.67 25.37
CA LEU A 9 -7.34 -10.02 24.81
C LEU A 9 -8.82 -10.36 24.57
N LEU A 10 -9.70 -9.97 25.49
CA LEU A 10 -11.14 -10.21 25.35
C LEU A 10 -11.74 -9.48 24.13
N VAL A 11 -11.31 -8.22 23.88
CA VAL A 11 -11.74 -7.48 22.69
C VAL A 11 -11.15 -8.11 21.42
N PHE A 12 -9.91 -8.60 21.46
CA PHE A 12 -9.29 -9.27 20.31
C PHE A 12 -9.99 -10.57 19.94
N GLU A 13 -10.27 -11.44 20.93
CA GLU A 13 -11.04 -12.67 20.73
C GLU A 13 -12.43 -12.36 20.14
N ALA A 14 -13.11 -11.33 20.62
CA ALA A 14 -14.41 -10.93 20.07
C ALA A 14 -14.33 -10.44 18.62
N VAL A 15 -13.25 -9.76 18.23
CA VAL A 15 -13.02 -9.38 16.82
C VAL A 15 -12.85 -10.63 15.95
N GLN A 16 -12.10 -11.62 16.42
CA GLN A 16 -11.89 -12.89 15.72
C GLN A 16 -13.20 -13.67 15.57
N ASP A 17 -13.96 -13.80 16.67
CA ASP A 17 -15.21 -14.57 16.71
C ASP A 17 -16.28 -13.95 15.79
N LEU A 18 -16.52 -12.63 15.89
CA LEU A 18 -17.48 -11.93 15.04
C LEU A 18 -17.09 -12.01 13.57
N HIS A 19 -15.80 -11.87 13.25
CA HIS A 19 -15.31 -12.00 11.88
C HIS A 19 -15.44 -13.44 11.35
N ALA A 20 -15.17 -14.46 12.17
CA ALA A 20 -15.34 -15.87 11.81
C ALA A 20 -16.81 -16.25 11.57
N MET A 21 -17.74 -15.55 12.22
CA MET A 21 -19.18 -15.65 11.98
C MET A 21 -19.65 -14.82 10.77
N GLU A 22 -18.74 -14.25 9.99
CA GLU A 22 -19.00 -13.35 8.85
C GLU A 22 -19.83 -12.11 9.23
N GLN A 23 -19.79 -11.69 10.50
CA GLN A 23 -20.46 -10.48 10.98
C GLN A 23 -19.59 -9.24 10.81
N VAL A 24 -20.23 -8.11 10.55
CA VAL A 24 -19.54 -6.82 10.48
C VAL A 24 -19.09 -6.43 11.89
N VAL A 25 -17.77 -6.40 12.09
CA VAL A 25 -17.19 -6.01 13.38
C VAL A 25 -17.12 -4.49 13.47
N THR A 26 -17.94 -3.91 14.33
CA THR A 26 -17.97 -2.49 14.68
C THR A 26 -17.85 -2.34 16.18
N ARG A 27 -17.67 -1.11 16.65
CA ARG A 27 -17.62 -0.83 18.10
C ARG A 27 -18.91 -1.22 18.81
N GLU A 28 -20.07 -1.09 18.15
CA GLU A 28 -21.38 -1.44 18.69
C GLU A 28 -21.54 -2.96 18.79
N THR A 29 -21.22 -3.70 17.72
CA THR A 29 -21.32 -5.17 17.74
C THR A 29 -20.32 -5.78 18.73
N LEU A 30 -19.14 -5.19 18.89
CA LEU A 30 -18.20 -5.57 19.94
C LEU A 30 -18.75 -5.29 21.35
N ALA A 31 -19.47 -4.18 21.57
CA ALA A 31 -20.06 -3.86 22.87
C ALA A 31 -21.17 -4.85 23.23
N GLU A 32 -22.01 -5.19 22.26
CA GLU A 32 -23.06 -6.20 22.41
C GLU A 32 -22.47 -7.59 22.70
N HIS A 33 -21.42 -7.97 21.97
CA HIS A 33 -20.79 -9.28 22.10
C HIS A 33 -19.99 -9.45 23.39
N THR A 34 -19.28 -8.40 23.83
CA THR A 34 -18.38 -8.46 25.00
C THR A 34 -19.02 -7.95 26.30
N GLY A 35 -20.13 -7.21 26.22
CA GLY A 35 -20.74 -6.51 27.34
C GLY A 35 -19.92 -5.33 27.88
N LEU A 36 -18.85 -4.92 27.18
CA LEU A 36 -17.99 -3.82 27.59
C LEU A 36 -18.59 -2.46 27.18
N LYS A 37 -18.24 -1.43 27.95
CA LYS A 37 -18.57 -0.04 27.59
C LYS A 37 -17.83 0.37 26.33
N LEU A 38 -18.48 1.15 25.48
CA LEU A 38 -17.90 1.67 24.23
C LEU A 38 -16.56 2.39 24.43
N THR A 39 -16.37 3.11 25.53
CA THR A 39 -15.10 3.79 25.83
C THR A 39 -13.95 2.82 26.07
N VAL A 40 -14.23 1.65 26.65
CA VAL A 40 -13.24 0.59 26.85
C VAL A 40 -12.92 -0.06 25.52
N ILE A 41 -13.92 -0.30 24.67
CA ILE A 41 -13.70 -0.88 23.35
C ILE A 41 -12.86 0.05 22.48
N ASP A 42 -13.17 1.35 22.45
CA ASP A 42 -12.41 2.33 21.68
C ASP A 42 -10.92 2.35 22.08
N ASP A 43 -10.66 2.29 23.40
CA ASP A 43 -9.30 2.27 23.95
C ASP A 43 -8.57 0.97 23.58
N ARG A 44 -9.21 -0.20 23.75
CA ARG A 44 -8.59 -1.50 23.44
C ARG A 44 -8.43 -1.73 21.93
N ILE A 45 -9.38 -1.30 21.11
CA ILE A 45 -9.29 -1.45 19.65
C ILE A 45 -8.23 -0.52 19.08
N ALA A 46 -8.03 0.67 19.65
CA ALA A 46 -6.93 1.56 19.27
C ALA A 46 -5.58 0.87 19.49
N ILE A 47 -5.37 0.26 20.66
CA ILE A 47 -4.16 -0.52 20.97
C ILE A 47 -3.97 -1.66 19.97
N LEU A 48 -5.02 -2.46 19.71
CA LEU A 48 -4.92 -3.59 18.78
C LEU A 48 -4.66 -3.17 17.32
N VAL A 49 -5.14 -2.00 16.92
CA VAL A 49 -4.85 -1.41 15.61
C VAL A 49 -3.42 -0.89 15.55
N ASP A 50 -2.95 -0.21 16.60
CA ASP A 50 -1.58 0.29 16.69
C ASP A 50 -0.55 -0.85 16.72
N ASP A 51 -0.88 -1.95 17.42
CA ASP A 51 -0.08 -3.18 17.49
C ASP A 51 -0.16 -4.02 16.19
N GLY A 52 -1.04 -3.66 15.24
CA GLY A 52 -1.21 -4.36 13.97
C GLY A 52 -1.95 -5.70 14.05
N ALA A 53 -2.51 -6.05 15.21
CA ALA A 53 -3.30 -7.27 15.41
C ALA A 53 -4.72 -7.17 14.81
N VAL A 54 -5.25 -5.95 14.67
CA VAL A 54 -6.55 -5.65 14.07
C VAL A 54 -6.37 -4.61 12.98
N LEU A 55 -7.04 -4.78 11.84
CA LEU A 55 -7.03 -3.84 10.73
C LEU A 55 -8.34 -3.08 10.66
N ARG A 56 -8.27 -1.78 10.38
CA ARG A 56 -9.43 -0.94 10.10
C ARG A 56 -9.64 -0.84 8.59
N VAL A 57 -10.52 -1.68 8.04
CA VAL A 57 -10.77 -1.76 6.59
C VAL A 57 -11.64 -0.63 6.06
N GLN A 58 -12.55 -0.12 6.89
CA GLN A 58 -13.38 1.04 6.60
C GLN A 58 -13.63 1.85 7.87
N ARG A 59 -14.25 3.02 7.75
CA ARG A 59 -14.56 3.87 8.90
C ARG A 59 -15.50 3.12 9.87
N GLY A 60 -14.91 2.59 10.94
CA GLY A 60 -15.65 1.91 12.02
C GLY A 60 -15.84 0.41 11.82
N VAL A 61 -15.24 -0.17 10.76
CA VAL A 61 -15.25 -1.59 10.48
C VAL A 61 -13.85 -2.16 10.70
N PHE A 62 -13.78 -3.20 11.52
CA PHE A 62 -12.54 -3.83 11.95
C PHE A 62 -12.50 -5.28 11.48
N VAL A 63 -11.31 -5.81 11.22
CA VAL A 63 -11.09 -7.23 10.94
C VAL A 63 -9.82 -7.67 11.66
N PRO A 64 -9.71 -8.92 12.12
CA PRO A 64 -8.44 -9.41 12.60
C PRO A 64 -7.40 -9.31 11.47
N ALA A 65 -6.18 -8.89 11.80
CA ALA A 65 -5.09 -9.03 10.87
C ALA A 65 -4.94 -10.53 10.52
N PRO A 66 -4.70 -10.89 9.25
CA PRO A 66 -4.49 -12.28 8.88
C PRO A 66 -3.31 -12.86 9.66
N GLU A 67 -3.59 -13.63 10.69
CA GLU A 67 -2.58 -14.35 11.45
C GLU A 67 -2.21 -15.61 10.66
N HIS A 68 -1.43 -15.41 9.60
CA HIS A 68 -0.75 -16.53 8.97
C HIS A 68 0.41 -16.92 9.87
N PRO A 69 0.59 -18.22 10.19
CA PRO A 69 1.85 -18.65 10.77
C PRO A 69 2.99 -18.14 9.87
N PRO A 70 4.16 -17.80 10.45
CA PRO A 70 5.26 -17.25 9.68
C PRO A 70 5.52 -18.13 8.47
N ALA A 71 5.77 -17.50 7.32
CA ALA A 71 6.00 -18.21 6.08
C ALA A 71 7.07 -19.28 6.31
N ARG A 72 6.68 -20.54 6.12
CA ARG A 72 7.63 -21.67 6.17
C ARG A 72 8.62 -21.50 5.01
N PRO A 73 9.89 -21.91 5.16
CA PRO A 73 10.82 -21.95 4.04
C PRO A 73 10.22 -22.79 2.90
N ILE A 74 10.18 -22.23 1.70
CA ILE A 74 9.70 -22.91 0.50
C ILE A 74 10.86 -23.04 -0.48
N SER A 75 11.13 -24.26 -0.94
CA SER A 75 12.16 -24.54 -1.93
C SER A 75 11.60 -25.38 -3.09
N LYS A 76 12.19 -25.22 -4.27
CA LYS A 76 11.95 -26.09 -5.44
C LYS A 76 13.28 -26.54 -6.00
N THR A 77 13.51 -27.84 -6.03
CA THR A 77 14.74 -28.45 -6.57
C THR A 77 14.41 -29.30 -7.78
N ILE A 78 15.12 -29.07 -8.88
CA ILE A 78 15.05 -29.91 -10.08
C ILE A 78 16.12 -31.00 -9.96
N LEU A 79 15.69 -32.26 -10.06
CA LEU A 79 16.55 -33.43 -9.98
C LEU A 79 16.97 -33.90 -11.39
N PRO A 80 18.06 -34.69 -11.51
CA PRO A 80 18.38 -35.39 -12.74
C PRO A 80 17.18 -36.19 -13.27
N GLY A 81 16.91 -36.10 -14.57
CA GLY A 81 15.71 -36.71 -15.19
C GLY A 81 14.44 -35.84 -15.13
N GLY A 82 14.52 -34.63 -14.57
CA GLY A 82 13.44 -33.64 -14.60
C GLY A 82 12.37 -33.82 -13.53
N ALA A 83 12.53 -34.79 -12.63
CA ALA A 83 11.73 -34.87 -11.42
C ALA A 83 11.99 -33.65 -10.52
N VAL A 84 11.04 -33.31 -9.66
CA VAL A 84 11.09 -32.10 -8.85
C VAL A 84 10.80 -32.44 -7.39
N LYS A 85 11.53 -31.82 -6.47
CA LYS A 85 11.15 -31.75 -5.05
C LYS A 85 10.66 -30.35 -4.71
N ILE A 86 9.51 -30.29 -4.04
CA ILE A 86 8.99 -29.07 -3.43
C ILE A 86 8.96 -29.29 -1.92
N GLU A 87 9.58 -28.38 -1.18
CA GLU A 87 9.71 -28.45 0.27
C GLU A 87 9.00 -27.26 0.90
N ILE A 88 8.19 -27.50 1.93
CA ILE A 88 7.48 -26.45 2.69
C ILE A 88 7.60 -26.77 4.18
N GLY A 89 8.60 -26.19 4.85
CA GLY A 89 8.98 -26.64 6.19
C GLY A 89 9.39 -28.12 6.16
N ASP A 90 8.70 -28.96 6.91
CA ASP A 90 8.99 -30.40 7.00
C ASP A 90 8.29 -31.24 5.92
N ASP A 91 7.36 -30.64 5.16
CA ASP A 91 6.61 -31.34 4.11
C ASP A 91 7.44 -31.40 2.82
N VAL A 92 7.60 -32.60 2.26
CA VAL A 92 8.35 -32.81 1.01
C VAL A 92 7.49 -33.52 -0.03
N LEU A 93 7.17 -32.83 -1.11
CA LEU A 93 6.52 -33.40 -2.28
C LEU A 93 7.58 -33.82 -3.29
N THR A 94 7.54 -35.09 -3.72
CA THR A 94 8.38 -35.59 -4.82
C THR A 94 7.49 -35.79 -6.03
N LEU A 95 7.74 -35.00 -7.08
CA LEU A 95 6.89 -34.91 -8.26
C LEU A 95 7.62 -35.44 -9.49
N THR A 96 6.89 -36.15 -10.33
CA THR A 96 7.31 -36.41 -11.71
C THR A 96 7.32 -35.11 -12.53
N PRO A 97 8.03 -35.08 -13.67
CA PRO A 97 8.00 -33.93 -14.58
C PRO A 97 6.58 -33.56 -15.05
N ARG A 98 5.66 -34.53 -15.09
CA ARG A 98 4.27 -34.33 -15.49
C ARG A 98 3.47 -33.64 -14.39
N GLU A 99 3.56 -34.12 -13.16
CA GLU A 99 2.87 -33.53 -12.00
C GLU A 99 3.37 -32.11 -11.72
N SER A 100 4.69 -31.86 -11.85
CA SER A 100 5.22 -30.50 -11.69
C SER A 100 4.67 -29.52 -12.73
N ARG A 101 4.35 -29.98 -13.95
CA ARG A 101 3.72 -29.12 -14.98
C ARG A 101 2.27 -28.82 -14.64
N MET A 102 1.50 -29.85 -14.27
CA MET A 102 0.10 -29.68 -13.85
C MET A 102 -0.01 -28.73 -12.65
N LEU A 103 0.86 -28.88 -11.65
CA LEU A 103 0.89 -27.98 -10.50
C LEU A 103 1.24 -26.54 -10.90
N GLY A 104 2.15 -26.38 -11.88
CA GLY A 104 2.46 -25.07 -12.44
C GLY A 104 1.26 -24.43 -13.16
N GLU A 105 0.50 -25.21 -13.92
CA GLU A 105 -0.71 -24.74 -14.60
C GLU A 105 -1.78 -24.28 -13.60
N LEU A 106 -1.98 -25.03 -12.52
CA LEU A 106 -2.92 -24.66 -11.45
C LEU A 106 -2.56 -23.36 -10.73
N THR A 107 -1.27 -23.04 -10.63
CA THR A 107 -0.75 -21.89 -9.89
C THR A 107 -0.42 -20.68 -10.78
N ALA A 108 -0.44 -20.86 -12.11
CA ALA A 108 -0.07 -19.81 -13.06
C ALA A 108 -0.91 -18.53 -12.89
N GLY A 109 -2.22 -18.66 -12.69
CA GLY A 109 -3.12 -17.52 -12.50
C GLY A 109 -2.78 -16.70 -11.26
N ALA A 110 -2.51 -17.37 -10.14
CA ALA A 110 -2.08 -16.71 -8.91
C ALA A 110 -0.73 -15.99 -9.09
N GLY A 111 0.20 -16.58 -9.84
CA GLY A 111 1.46 -15.95 -10.20
C GLY A 111 1.28 -14.66 -11.00
N GLN A 112 0.36 -14.64 -11.96
CA GLN A 112 0.05 -13.43 -12.73
C GLN A 112 -0.57 -12.33 -11.87
N GLN A 113 -1.47 -12.70 -10.94
CA GLN A 113 -2.07 -11.75 -10.01
C GLN A 113 -1.02 -11.10 -9.10
N TYR A 114 -0.12 -11.90 -8.55
CA TYR A 114 0.98 -11.39 -7.73
C TYR A 114 1.86 -10.39 -8.52
N ALA A 115 2.27 -10.76 -9.73
CA ALA A 115 3.07 -9.89 -10.58
C ALA A 115 2.36 -8.56 -10.91
N ALA A 116 1.05 -8.61 -11.16
CA ALA A 116 0.26 -7.42 -11.45
C ALA A 116 0.15 -6.48 -10.24
N VAL A 117 -0.01 -7.02 -9.02
CA VAL A 117 -0.06 -6.22 -7.79
C VAL A 117 1.27 -5.53 -7.54
N GLU A 118 2.39 -6.26 -7.63
CA GLU A 118 3.73 -5.70 -7.47
C GLU A 118 4.02 -4.62 -8.51
N ALA A 119 3.67 -4.87 -9.78
CA ALA A 119 3.81 -3.88 -10.84
C ALA A 119 2.95 -2.63 -10.58
N GLY A 120 1.73 -2.79 -10.07
CA GLY A 120 0.86 -1.69 -9.66
C GLY A 120 1.47 -0.87 -8.52
N HIS A 121 2.07 -1.52 -7.53
CA HIS A 121 2.75 -0.83 -6.42
C HIS A 121 3.96 -0.03 -6.92
N GLN A 122 4.81 -0.63 -7.74
CA GLN A 122 5.95 0.05 -8.36
C GLN A 122 5.51 1.22 -9.23
N ALA A 123 4.45 1.05 -10.03
CA ALA A 123 3.91 2.11 -10.86
C ALA A 123 3.37 3.28 -10.01
N ALA A 124 2.73 3.01 -8.86
CA ALA A 124 2.27 4.05 -7.94
C ALA A 124 3.43 4.88 -7.37
N VAL A 125 4.53 4.23 -6.98
CA VAL A 125 5.75 4.92 -6.50
C VAL A 125 6.34 5.80 -7.58
N VAL A 126 6.55 5.25 -8.78
CA VAL A 126 7.10 6.00 -9.92
C VAL A 126 6.20 7.17 -10.31
N ASN A 127 4.88 6.98 -10.31
CA ASN A 127 3.93 8.06 -10.62
C ASN A 127 3.96 9.19 -9.59
N ALA A 128 4.12 8.87 -8.30
CA ALA A 128 4.26 9.87 -7.25
C ALA A 128 5.53 10.71 -7.44
N GLU A 129 6.66 10.07 -7.73
CA GLU A 129 7.92 10.76 -8.04
C GLU A 129 7.82 11.64 -9.29
N LEU A 130 7.18 11.12 -10.34
CA LEU A 130 6.97 11.85 -11.58
C LEU A 130 6.07 13.08 -11.35
N ALA A 131 4.99 12.94 -10.59
CA ALA A 131 4.09 14.05 -10.26
C ALA A 131 4.83 15.18 -9.51
N LEU A 132 5.75 14.83 -8.60
CA LEU A 132 6.60 15.80 -7.91
C LEU A 132 7.54 16.53 -8.87
N LYS A 133 8.19 15.79 -9.79
CA LYS A 133 9.07 16.36 -10.82
C LYS A 133 8.31 17.27 -11.78
N VAL A 134 7.13 16.86 -12.25
CA VAL A 134 6.25 17.70 -13.10
C VAL A 134 5.89 19.00 -12.39
N LYS A 135 5.51 18.93 -11.10
CA LYS A 135 5.20 20.12 -10.30
C LYS A 135 6.43 21.03 -10.09
N GLN A 136 7.63 20.48 -10.00
CA GLN A 136 8.87 21.27 -9.94
C GLN A 136 9.19 21.95 -11.28
N LEU A 137 9.04 21.23 -12.39
CA LEU A 137 9.25 21.78 -13.74
C LEU A 137 8.25 22.89 -14.05
N GLN A 138 6.96 22.70 -13.74
CA GLN A 138 5.93 23.72 -13.88
C GLN A 138 6.28 25.00 -13.10
N ARG A 139 6.77 24.87 -11.85
CA ARG A 139 7.21 26.03 -11.06
C ARG A 139 8.40 26.76 -11.70
N ARG A 140 9.36 26.03 -12.28
CA ARG A 140 10.52 26.63 -12.98
C ARG A 140 10.11 27.33 -14.27
N LEU A 141 9.17 26.77 -15.03
CA LEU A 141 8.64 27.41 -16.24
C LEU A 141 7.97 28.74 -15.91
N VAL A 142 7.11 28.78 -14.89
CA VAL A 142 6.46 30.04 -14.46
C VAL A 142 7.50 31.09 -14.05
N LEU A 143 8.59 30.69 -13.39
CA LEU A 143 9.67 31.61 -13.02
C LEU A 143 10.47 32.13 -14.23
N LEU A 144 10.65 31.32 -15.26
CA LEU A 144 11.35 31.70 -16.49
C LEU A 144 10.47 32.57 -17.41
N GLU A 145 9.18 32.23 -17.51
CA GLU A 145 8.19 32.99 -18.28
C GLU A 145 7.86 34.34 -17.62
N GLY A 146 7.93 34.43 -16.28
CA GLY A 146 7.77 35.68 -15.52
C GLY A 146 9.03 36.54 -15.41
N GLY A 147 10.14 36.15 -16.03
CA GLY A 147 11.48 36.74 -15.81
C GLY A 147 12.11 37.46 -17.01
N GLY A 148 11.36 37.80 -18.07
CA GLY A 148 11.86 38.68 -19.13
C GLY A 148 11.68 40.15 -18.73
N PRO A 149 12.75 40.98 -18.64
CA PRO A 149 12.61 42.38 -18.26
C PRO A 149 11.83 43.16 -19.35
N PRO A 150 10.78 43.94 -18.99
CA PRO A 150 9.98 44.68 -19.95
C PRO A 150 10.52 46.09 -20.30
N GLU A 151 11.83 46.33 -20.22
CA GLU A 151 12.42 47.63 -20.56
C GLU A 151 13.57 47.47 -21.56
N GLN A 152 13.27 47.57 -22.86
CA GLN A 152 14.23 48.08 -23.86
C GLN A 152 13.66 48.38 -25.27
N LEU A 153 12.35 48.63 -25.42
CA LEU A 153 11.77 49.05 -26.71
C LEU A 153 11.33 50.53 -26.76
N GLY A 154 11.82 51.34 -25.83
CA GLY A 154 11.50 52.77 -25.76
C GLY A 154 12.72 53.64 -25.47
N LEU A 155 13.73 53.66 -26.35
CA LEU A 155 14.64 54.81 -26.41
C LEU A 155 15.39 54.92 -27.75
N LEU A 156 14.69 55.40 -28.77
CA LEU A 156 15.31 56.14 -29.87
C LEU A 156 14.52 57.45 -30.05
N ASP A 157 14.60 58.32 -29.05
CA ASP A 157 14.43 59.75 -29.29
C ASP A 157 15.83 60.35 -29.42
N VAL A 158 16.25 60.58 -30.66
CA VAL A 158 17.34 61.50 -30.99
C VAL A 158 16.69 62.71 -31.66
N THR A 159 16.08 63.55 -30.84
CA THR A 159 15.97 64.96 -31.16
C THR A 159 17.33 65.61 -30.91
N GLN A 160 18.01 66.02 -31.98
CA GLN A 160 18.64 67.35 -32.09
C GLN A 160 19.38 67.48 -33.42
N GLY A 161 19.03 68.51 -34.19
CA GLY A 161 19.78 68.89 -35.39
C GLY A 161 19.04 69.76 -36.39
N ALA A 162 18.38 70.84 -35.96
CA ALA A 162 18.27 72.02 -36.82
C ALA A 162 19.40 72.97 -36.39
N PRO A 163 20.10 73.63 -37.33
CA PRO A 163 19.51 74.85 -37.90
C PRO A 163 19.87 75.14 -39.37
N GLY A 164 18.94 75.80 -40.05
CA GLY A 164 19.24 77.01 -40.84
C GLY A 164 19.62 76.86 -42.31
N GLY A 165 18.77 77.45 -43.17
CA GLY A 165 19.28 78.47 -44.09
C GLY A 165 19.11 78.27 -45.59
N ALA A 166 18.12 79.01 -46.13
CA ALA A 166 18.16 79.83 -47.34
C ALA A 166 18.05 79.20 -48.75
N ASN A 167 16.99 79.70 -49.43
CA ASN A 167 16.69 79.78 -50.87
C ASN A 167 16.42 78.51 -51.66
#